data_AF-A0A8J7F352-F1
#
_entry.id   AF-A0A8J7F352-F1
#
_cell.length_a   1.000
_cell.length_b   1.000
_cell.length_c   1.000
_cell.angle_alpha   90.00
_cell.angle_beta   90.00
_cell.angle_gamma   90.00
#
_symmetry.space_group_name_H-M   'P 1'
#
loop_
_entity.id
_entity.type
_entity.pdbx_description
1 polymer ?
#
loop_
_entity_poly.entity_id
_entity_poly.type
_entity_poly.pdbx_seq_one_letter_code
_entity_poly.pdbx_strand_id
1 'polypeptide(L)'
;MSVAKDLPIPNENDVIFPPGDLESNEPPLESELHLRQIILLLQCLEQLWQNRNDFYAGGNLTIYYSSRKRKHEDFRGSDFFVVLGTERKTRKSWVVWEEDGKYPNFIIELLSSSTSATDKGLKKQIYQDIFRTPEYFWFDPHNLEFAGFVLVNGRYQPIESNEQGWMLSEQIGLFLGIYQDKLRFFTSVGELVPTPEEVAQQQKQRADILAAKLRELNVDPDTL
;
A
#
# COMPACT_ATOMS: atom_id res chain seq x y z
N MET A 1 -30.02 -24.08 39.18
CA MET A 1 -29.79 -22.77 38.55
C MET A 1 -28.50 -22.20 39.12
N SER A 2 -27.45 -22.10 38.30
CA SER A 2 -26.18 -21.49 38.72
C SER A 2 -26.26 -19.99 38.42
N VAL A 3 -26.29 -19.17 39.47
CA VAL A 3 -26.28 -17.71 39.34
C VAL A 3 -24.81 -17.31 39.15
N ALA A 4 -24.42 -16.96 37.93
CA ALA A 4 -23.13 -16.33 37.69
C ALA A 4 -23.11 -15.00 38.45
N LYS A 5 -22.10 -14.79 39.30
CA LYS A 5 -21.84 -13.48 39.91
C LYS A 5 -21.34 -12.54 38.82
N ASP A 6 -22.02 -11.42 38.63
CA ASP A 6 -21.56 -10.35 37.76
C ASP A 6 -20.18 -9.87 38.25
N LEU A 7 -19.18 -9.98 37.38
CA LEU A 7 -17.86 -9.41 37.62
C LEU A 7 -17.99 -7.88 37.54
N PRO A 8 -17.40 -7.13 38.48
CA PRO A 8 -17.42 -5.68 38.43
C PRO A 8 -16.74 -5.19 37.14
N ILE A 9 -17.41 -4.28 36.44
CA ILE A 9 -16.85 -3.61 35.27
C ILE A 9 -15.65 -2.78 35.77
N PRO A 10 -14.44 -2.96 35.21
CA PRO A 10 -13.29 -2.14 35.57
C PRO A 10 -13.62 -0.66 35.41
N ASN A 11 -13.19 0.17 36.36
CA ASN A 11 -13.36 1.61 36.28
C ASN A 11 -12.60 2.12 35.03
N GLU A 12 -13.23 2.94 34.17
CA GLU A 12 -12.60 3.44 32.93
C GLU A 12 -11.26 4.15 33.20
N ASN A 13 -11.10 4.72 34.40
CA ASN A 13 -9.88 5.39 34.84
C ASN A 13 -8.70 4.44 35.18
N ASP A 14 -8.93 3.13 35.28
CA ASP A 14 -7.87 2.12 35.53
C ASP A 14 -7.34 1.51 34.22
N VAL A 15 -7.91 1.89 33.07
CA VAL A 15 -7.47 1.42 31.75
C VAL A 15 -6.37 2.35 31.23
N ILE A 16 -5.11 1.96 31.43
CA ILE A 16 -3.97 2.65 30.81
C ILE A 16 -3.96 2.34 29.32
N PHE A 17 -4.36 3.31 28.49
CA PHE A 17 -4.21 3.21 27.05
C PHE A 17 -2.72 3.32 26.66
N PRO A 18 -2.26 2.54 25.66
CA PRO A 18 -0.96 2.77 25.05
C PRO A 18 -0.87 4.19 24.48
N PRO A 19 0.34 4.76 24.40
CA PRO A 19 0.52 6.10 23.83
C PRO A 19 0.07 6.12 22.36
N GLY A 20 -0.57 7.23 21.99
CA GLY A 20 -0.94 7.57 20.62
C GLY A 20 -0.01 8.60 19.99
N ASP A 21 -0.30 9.03 18.76
CA ASP A 21 0.43 10.07 18.01
C ASP A 21 1.96 9.83 17.96
N LEU A 22 2.35 8.59 17.65
CA LEU A 22 3.75 8.18 17.61
C LEU A 22 4.41 8.62 16.28
N GLU A 23 5.65 9.11 16.37
CA GLU A 23 6.48 9.35 15.18
C GLU A 23 6.92 8.02 14.55
N SER A 24 7.06 7.99 13.22
CA SER A 24 7.67 6.85 12.51
C SER A 24 9.10 6.61 13.00
N ASN A 25 9.51 5.35 13.05
CA ASN A 25 10.86 4.92 13.40
C ASN A 25 11.47 4.03 12.30
N GLU A 26 11.12 4.33 11.04
CA GLU A 26 11.74 3.69 9.89
C GLU A 26 13.18 4.19 9.68
N PRO A 27 14.10 3.30 9.29
CA PRO A 27 15.41 3.72 8.82
C PRO A 27 15.27 4.54 7.51
N PRO A 28 16.32 5.27 7.13
CA PRO A 28 16.43 5.83 5.79
C PRO A 28 16.30 4.74 4.72
N LEU A 29 15.73 5.10 3.57
CA LEU A 29 15.60 4.20 2.43
C LEU A 29 16.97 3.74 1.92
N GLU A 30 17.03 2.49 1.44
CA GLU A 30 18.26 1.83 1.00
C GLU A 30 18.87 2.46 -0.26
N SER A 31 18.05 2.97 -1.19
CA SER A 31 18.54 3.61 -2.42
C SER A 31 17.54 4.56 -3.07
N GLU A 32 18.03 5.35 -4.03
CA GLU A 32 17.17 6.20 -4.88
C GLU A 32 16.12 5.38 -5.64
N LEU A 33 16.43 4.15 -6.03
CA LEU A 33 15.46 3.26 -6.71
C LEU A 33 14.29 2.91 -5.78
N HIS A 34 14.56 2.67 -4.49
CA HIS A 34 13.50 2.41 -3.51
C HIS A 34 12.59 3.63 -3.38
N LEU A 35 13.18 4.81 -3.18
CA LEU A 35 12.43 6.07 -3.09
C LEU A 35 11.55 6.32 -4.32
N ARG A 36 12.13 6.19 -5.52
CA ARG A 36 11.39 6.41 -6.77
C ARG A 36 10.27 5.40 -6.97
N GLN A 37 10.48 4.14 -6.59
CA GLN A 37 9.47 3.09 -6.71
C GLN A 37 8.31 3.29 -5.72
N ILE A 38 8.58 3.73 -4.48
CA ILE A 38 7.53 4.09 -3.51
C ILE A 38 6.71 5.28 -4.02
N ILE A 39 7.38 6.35 -4.48
CA ILE A 39 6.72 7.53 -5.05
C ILE A 39 5.84 7.14 -6.23
N LEU A 40 6.34 6.30 -7.14
CA LEU A 40 5.59 5.81 -8.29
C LEU A 40 4.30 5.08 -7.87
N LEU A 41 4.39 4.15 -6.91
CA LEU A 41 3.23 3.40 -6.44
C LEU A 41 2.18 4.31 -5.77
N LEU A 42 2.63 5.23 -4.92
CA LEU A 42 1.75 6.23 -4.28
C LEU A 42 1.07 7.09 -5.33
N GLN A 43 1.83 7.69 -6.26
CA GLN A 43 1.30 8.57 -7.30
C GLN A 43 0.28 7.86 -8.20
N CYS A 44 0.57 6.63 -8.64
CA CYS A 44 -0.37 5.87 -9.46
C CYS A 44 -1.67 5.57 -8.71
N LEU A 45 -1.57 5.10 -7.45
CA LEU A 45 -2.76 4.72 -6.69
C LEU A 45 -3.60 5.94 -6.29
N GLU A 46 -2.96 7.02 -5.82
CA GLU A 46 -3.65 8.25 -5.46
C GLU A 46 -4.27 8.94 -6.67
N GLN A 47 -3.63 8.89 -7.85
CA GLN A 47 -4.21 9.40 -9.10
C GLN A 47 -5.44 8.59 -9.50
N LEU A 48 -5.35 7.25 -9.44
CA LEU A 48 -6.46 6.37 -9.79
C LEU A 48 -7.64 6.53 -8.82
N TRP A 49 -7.36 6.65 -7.53
CA TRP A 49 -8.35 6.75 -6.47
C TRP A 49 -8.54 8.18 -5.96
N GLN A 50 -8.27 9.18 -6.79
CA GLN A 50 -8.33 10.60 -6.40
C GLN A 50 -9.70 11.03 -5.82
N ASN A 51 -10.79 10.37 -6.25
CA ASN A 51 -12.16 10.64 -5.80
C ASN A 51 -12.62 9.74 -4.64
N ARG A 52 -11.74 8.92 -4.07
CA ARG A 52 -12.02 8.06 -2.90
C ARG A 52 -11.47 8.68 -1.62
N ASN A 53 -12.21 8.50 -0.53
CA ASN A 53 -11.85 8.95 0.81
C ASN A 53 -11.83 7.81 1.85
N ASP A 54 -12.03 6.58 1.39
CA ASP A 54 -12.18 5.36 2.18
C ASP A 54 -10.91 4.49 2.17
N PHE A 55 -9.74 5.10 2.01
CA PHE A 55 -8.46 4.40 2.05
C PHE A 55 -7.33 5.30 2.57
N TYR A 56 -6.25 4.66 2.98
CA TYR A 56 -4.96 5.27 3.24
C TYR A 56 -3.87 4.47 2.53
N ALA A 57 -2.97 5.15 1.82
CA ALA A 57 -1.75 4.57 1.27
C ALA A 57 -0.55 5.24 1.94
N GLY A 58 0.35 4.44 2.50
CA GLY A 58 1.56 4.91 3.19
C GLY A 58 2.80 4.37 2.49
N GLY A 59 3.91 5.13 2.59
CA GLY A 59 5.21 4.68 2.13
C GLY A 59 6.30 5.01 3.14
N ASN A 60 7.23 4.06 3.34
CA ASN A 60 8.30 4.12 4.35
C ASN A 60 7.81 4.59 5.74
N LEU A 61 6.76 3.94 6.25
CA LEU A 61 6.09 4.35 7.48
C LEU A 61 5.95 3.19 8.46
N THR A 62 6.25 3.46 9.73
CA THR A 62 6.15 2.46 10.80
C THR A 62 4.70 2.11 11.14
N ILE A 63 4.43 0.82 11.32
CA ILE A 63 3.19 0.25 11.83
C ILE A 63 3.41 -0.25 13.26
N TYR A 64 2.73 0.38 14.23
CA TYR A 64 2.71 -0.01 15.64
C TYR A 64 1.54 -0.94 15.92
N TYR A 65 1.81 -2.17 16.32
CA TYR A 65 0.80 -3.23 16.48
C TYR A 65 0.77 -3.89 17.86
N SER A 66 1.70 -3.53 18.75
CA SER A 66 1.73 -4.01 20.14
C SER A 66 1.69 -2.84 21.11
N SER A 67 0.67 -2.83 21.97
CA SER A 67 0.55 -1.89 23.09
C SER A 67 1.38 -2.30 24.31
N ARG A 68 1.84 -3.56 24.34
CA ARG A 68 2.49 -4.18 25.50
C ARG A 68 3.98 -3.95 25.44
N LYS A 69 4.43 -2.70 25.66
CA LYS A 69 5.83 -2.20 25.73
C LYS A 69 6.87 -3.26 26.18
N ARG A 70 7.21 -4.21 25.31
CA ARG A 70 8.23 -5.24 25.54
C ARG A 70 9.29 -4.95 24.49
N LYS A 71 10.20 -4.08 24.92
CA LYS A 71 11.46 -3.65 24.28
C LYS A 71 11.79 -4.36 22.96
N HIS A 72 11.81 -3.57 21.88
CA HIS A 72 12.37 -3.85 20.53
C HIS A 72 11.50 -4.64 19.53
N GLU A 73 10.30 -5.10 19.88
CA GLU A 73 9.45 -5.92 18.98
C GLU A 73 8.06 -5.33 18.68
N ASP A 74 7.82 -4.06 19.02
CA ASP A 74 6.48 -3.47 19.06
C ASP A 74 6.03 -2.74 17.77
N PHE A 75 6.86 -2.77 16.72
CA PHE A 75 6.57 -2.14 15.43
C PHE A 75 7.28 -2.79 14.24
N ARG A 76 6.71 -2.60 13.05
CA ARG A 76 7.33 -2.96 11.78
C ARG A 76 7.09 -1.90 10.73
N GLY A 77 8.14 -1.59 9.98
CA GLY A 77 8.04 -0.83 8.76
C GLY A 77 7.49 -1.58 7.59
N SER A 78 7.03 -0.80 6.63
CA SER A 78 6.73 -1.26 5.28
C SER A 78 7.08 -0.14 4.29
N ASP A 79 7.68 -0.53 3.16
CA ASP A 79 8.01 0.41 2.09
C ASP A 79 6.76 0.99 1.43
N PHE A 80 5.71 0.18 1.23
CA PHE A 80 4.42 0.63 0.73
C PHE A 80 3.28 -0.24 1.27
N PHE A 81 2.21 0.38 1.77
CA PHE A 81 1.03 -0.35 2.18
C PHE A 81 -0.27 0.42 1.96
N VAL A 82 -1.38 -0.32 1.93
CA VAL A 82 -2.73 0.23 1.80
C VAL A 82 -3.62 -0.31 2.92
N VAL A 83 -4.39 0.58 3.53
CA VAL A 83 -5.47 0.28 4.47
C VAL A 83 -6.78 0.75 3.85
N LEU A 84 -7.77 -0.13 3.80
CA LEU A 84 -9.10 0.15 3.25
C LEU A 84 -10.10 0.45 4.37
N GLY A 85 -11.18 1.16 4.05
CA GLY A 85 -12.23 1.52 5.00
C GLY A 85 -11.76 2.48 6.10
N THR A 86 -10.74 3.30 5.82
CA THR A 86 -10.22 4.32 6.75
C THR A 86 -10.23 5.71 6.10
N GLU A 87 -10.16 6.75 6.91
CA GLU A 87 -10.11 8.13 6.44
C GLU A 87 -8.79 8.43 5.71
N ARG A 88 -8.92 9.08 4.55
CA ARG A 88 -7.80 9.61 3.77
C ARG A 88 -7.25 10.90 4.40
N LYS A 89 -6.38 10.73 5.40
CA LYS A 89 -5.63 11.81 6.07
C LYS A 89 -4.15 11.43 6.25
N THR A 90 -3.31 12.45 6.42
CA THR A 90 -1.89 12.25 6.71
C THR A 90 -1.68 11.68 8.11
N ARG A 91 -0.61 10.89 8.25
CA ARG A 91 -0.26 10.18 9.49
C ARG A 91 1.25 10.22 9.68
N LYS A 92 1.69 10.33 10.93
CA LYS A 92 3.11 10.24 11.32
C LYS A 92 3.59 8.80 11.44
N SER A 93 2.69 7.90 11.79
CA SER A 93 2.85 6.45 11.79
C SER A 93 1.48 5.80 11.71
N TRP A 94 1.43 4.49 11.47
CA TRP A 94 0.19 3.73 11.56
C TRP A 94 0.08 3.06 12.92
N VAL A 95 -0.72 3.63 13.82
CA VAL A 95 -0.91 3.12 15.17
C VAL A 95 -2.20 2.31 15.25
N VAL A 96 -2.10 0.98 15.25
CA VAL A 96 -3.25 0.08 15.10
C VAL A 96 -4.36 0.33 16.12
N TRP A 97 -4.03 0.66 17.37
CA TRP A 97 -5.03 0.92 18.42
C TRP A 97 -5.68 2.32 18.34
N GLU A 98 -5.13 3.24 17.54
CA GLU A 98 -5.79 4.52 17.20
C GLU A 98 -6.62 4.41 15.93
N GLU A 99 -6.43 3.35 15.16
CA GLU A 99 -7.07 3.11 13.86
C GLU A 99 -8.13 1.99 13.94
N ASP A 100 -8.85 1.89 15.06
CA ASP A 100 -9.89 0.88 15.31
C ASP A 100 -9.43 -0.58 15.14
N GLY A 101 -8.15 -0.86 15.39
CA GLY A 101 -7.57 -2.19 15.20
C GLY A 101 -7.31 -2.56 13.74
N LYS A 102 -7.36 -1.60 12.81
CA LYS A 102 -7.13 -1.86 11.39
C LYS A 102 -5.64 -2.09 11.10
N TYR A 103 -5.38 -3.19 10.41
CA TYR A 103 -4.08 -3.51 9.82
C TYR A 103 -4.09 -3.26 8.32
N PRO A 104 -2.93 -3.14 7.67
CA PRO A 104 -2.87 -3.08 6.22
C PRO A 104 -3.54 -4.26 5.53
N ASN A 105 -4.34 -3.93 4.52
CA ASN A 105 -4.94 -4.89 3.61
C ASN A 105 -3.92 -5.45 2.62
N PHE A 106 -2.95 -4.62 2.26
CA PHE A 106 -2.01 -4.85 1.16
C PHE A 106 -0.66 -4.24 1.53
N ILE A 107 0.42 -5.00 1.37
CA ILE A 107 1.80 -4.56 1.65
C ILE A 107 2.72 -4.93 0.48
N ILE A 108 3.63 -4.03 0.10
CA ILE A 108 4.77 -4.28 -0.77
C ILE A 108 6.04 -3.92 -0.01
N GLU A 109 7.04 -4.80 -0.07
CA GLU A 109 8.41 -4.50 0.33
C GLU A 109 9.34 -4.41 -0.88
N LEU A 110 10.23 -3.42 -0.86
CA LEU A 110 11.26 -3.24 -1.87
C LEU A 110 12.55 -3.86 -1.35
N LEU A 111 13.01 -4.90 -2.05
CA LEU A 111 14.14 -5.69 -1.60
C LEU A 111 15.45 -4.98 -1.88
N SER A 112 16.36 -5.09 -0.92
CA SER A 112 17.77 -4.76 -1.09
C SER A 112 18.65 -5.91 -0.59
N SER A 113 19.96 -5.82 -0.84
CA SER A 113 20.91 -6.79 -0.29
C SER A 113 20.94 -6.81 1.24
N SER A 114 20.60 -5.71 1.91
CA SER A 114 20.59 -5.59 3.38
C SER A 114 19.28 -6.08 4.01
N THR A 115 18.14 -5.95 3.31
CA THR A 115 16.81 -6.24 3.87
C THR A 115 16.17 -7.55 3.37
N SER A 116 16.57 -8.05 2.20
CA SER A 116 15.88 -9.16 1.52
C SER A 116 15.65 -10.41 2.38
N ALA A 117 16.64 -10.80 3.20
CA ALA A 117 16.48 -11.96 4.10
C ALA A 117 15.41 -11.73 5.17
N THR A 118 15.31 -10.51 5.68
CA THR A 118 14.32 -10.10 6.69
C THR A 118 12.93 -9.98 6.08
N ASP A 119 12.83 -9.40 4.88
CA ASP A 119 11.56 -9.21 4.17
C ASP A 119 10.92 -10.56 3.79
N LYS A 120 11.72 -11.46 3.18
CA LYS A 120 11.26 -12.81 2.78
C LYS A 120 11.03 -13.76 3.95
N GLY A 121 11.60 -13.46 5.12
CA GLY A 121 11.56 -14.28 6.33
C GLY A 121 10.67 -13.69 7.43
N LEU A 122 11.29 -12.94 8.34
CA LEU A 122 10.65 -12.47 9.57
C LEU A 122 9.46 -11.55 9.30
N LYS A 123 9.58 -10.58 8.38
CA LYS A 123 8.46 -9.67 8.08
C LYS A 123 7.29 -10.42 7.45
N LYS A 124 7.55 -11.28 6.45
CA LYS A 124 6.55 -12.17 5.89
C LYS A 124 5.80 -12.96 6.98
N GLN A 125 6.52 -13.53 7.95
CA GLN A 125 5.91 -14.26 9.06
C GLN A 125 5.04 -13.34 9.94
N ILE A 126 5.50 -12.13 10.26
CA ILE A 126 4.72 -11.17 11.05
C ILE A 126 3.45 -10.74 10.32
N TYR A 127 3.55 -10.45 9.02
CA TYR A 127 2.39 -10.08 8.21
C TYR A 127 1.37 -11.23 8.16
N GLN A 128 1.85 -12.47 8.09
CA GLN A 128 1.00 -13.66 8.10
C GLN A 128 0.34 -13.92 9.45
N ASP A 129 1.12 -13.94 10.53
CA ASP A 129 0.72 -14.52 11.81
C ASP A 129 0.13 -13.47 12.75
N ILE A 130 0.60 -12.22 12.65
CA ILE A 130 0.20 -11.11 13.53
C ILE A 130 -0.73 -10.16 12.79
N PHE A 131 -0.32 -9.59 11.65
CA PHE A 131 -1.12 -8.56 10.98
C PHE A 131 -2.32 -9.17 10.27
N ARG A 132 -2.19 -10.45 9.88
CA ARG A 132 -3.15 -11.15 9.04
C ARG A 132 -3.42 -10.37 7.75
N THR A 133 -2.38 -9.70 7.24
CA THR A 133 -2.46 -8.90 6.02
C THR A 133 -2.89 -9.79 4.85
N PRO A 134 -4.05 -9.53 4.23
CA PRO A 134 -4.59 -10.37 3.16
C PRO A 134 -3.62 -10.61 2.02
N GLU A 135 -2.89 -9.59 1.57
CA GLU A 135 -1.96 -9.71 0.45
C GLU A 135 -0.62 -9.03 0.73
N TYR A 136 0.46 -9.76 0.46
CA TYR A 136 1.83 -9.31 0.66
C TYR A 136 2.67 -9.57 -0.59
N PHE A 137 3.44 -8.57 -1.01
CA PHE A 137 4.31 -8.65 -2.17
C PHE A 137 5.72 -8.19 -1.83
N TRP A 138 6.69 -8.63 -2.63
CA TRP A 138 8.00 -8.00 -2.66
C TRP A 138 8.49 -7.81 -4.08
N PHE A 139 9.33 -6.79 -4.27
CA PHE A 139 9.96 -6.47 -5.53
C PHE A 139 11.41 -6.02 -5.34
N ASP A 140 12.34 -6.62 -6.07
CA ASP A 140 13.73 -6.19 -6.12
C ASP A 140 13.95 -5.28 -7.35
N PRO A 141 14.21 -3.97 -7.16
CA PRO A 141 14.37 -3.04 -8.28
C PRO A 141 15.69 -3.21 -9.05
N HIS A 142 16.63 -4.03 -8.57
CA HIS A 142 17.92 -4.26 -9.22
C HIS A 142 17.91 -5.48 -10.12
N ASN A 143 17.30 -6.59 -9.69
CA ASN A 143 17.26 -7.84 -10.48
C ASN A 143 15.86 -8.20 -10.99
N LEU A 144 14.85 -7.37 -10.69
CA LEU A 144 13.46 -7.53 -11.12
C LEU A 144 12.77 -8.77 -10.55
N GLU A 145 13.27 -9.34 -9.45
CA GLU A 145 12.54 -10.37 -8.71
C GLU A 145 11.22 -9.79 -8.20
N PHE A 146 10.11 -10.47 -8.51
CA PHE A 146 8.79 -10.09 -8.05
C PHE A 146 8.01 -11.32 -7.59
N ALA A 147 7.42 -11.24 -6.40
CA ALA A 147 6.55 -12.29 -5.88
C ALA A 147 5.38 -11.68 -5.07
N GLY A 148 4.25 -12.36 -5.13
CA GLY A 148 3.04 -12.03 -4.38
C GLY A 148 2.52 -13.21 -3.59
N PHE A 149 1.87 -12.93 -2.47
CA PHE A 149 1.29 -13.91 -1.58
C PHE A 149 -0.09 -13.48 -1.11
N VAL A 150 -1.03 -14.41 -1.12
CA VAL A 150 -2.38 -14.25 -0.58
C VAL A 150 -2.55 -15.10 0.66
N LEU A 151 -3.17 -14.54 1.71
CA LEU A 151 -3.40 -15.22 2.97
C LEU A 151 -4.63 -16.13 2.87
N VAL A 152 -4.42 -17.44 2.90
CA VAL A 152 -5.48 -18.45 2.82
C VAL A 152 -5.37 -19.38 4.02
N ASN A 153 -6.45 -19.49 4.80
CA ASN A 153 -6.49 -20.29 6.03
C ASN A 153 -5.32 -19.98 7.00
N GLY A 154 -4.98 -18.69 7.12
CA GLY A 154 -3.92 -18.20 7.99
C GLY A 154 -2.50 -18.47 7.51
N ARG A 155 -2.30 -18.92 6.26
CA ARG A 155 -0.98 -19.13 5.65
C ARG A 155 -0.89 -18.44 4.30
N TYR A 156 0.25 -17.83 4.03
CA TYR A 156 0.52 -17.22 2.73
C TYR A 156 0.76 -18.30 1.66
N GLN A 157 0.02 -18.18 0.56
CA GLN A 157 0.19 -18.96 -0.65
C GLN A 157 0.64 -18.04 -1.78
N PRO A 158 1.56 -18.47 -2.66
CA PRO A 158 1.98 -17.67 -3.81
C PRO A 158 0.79 -17.31 -4.70
N ILE A 159 0.79 -16.08 -5.21
CA ILE A 159 -0.17 -15.63 -6.23
C ILE A 159 0.42 -16.01 -7.59
N GLU A 160 -0.35 -16.73 -8.41
CA GLU A 160 0.05 -17.07 -9.77
C GLU A 160 -0.06 -15.83 -10.67
N SER A 161 0.94 -15.65 -11.53
CA SER A 161 0.91 -14.63 -12.57
C SER A 161 0.11 -15.10 -13.80
N ASN A 162 -0.56 -14.19 -14.47
CA ASN A 162 -1.16 -14.43 -15.78
C ASN A 162 -0.09 -14.54 -16.89
N GLU A 163 -0.52 -14.67 -18.15
CA GLU A 163 0.35 -14.80 -19.33
C GLU A 163 1.28 -13.58 -19.54
N GLN A 164 0.90 -12.41 -19.04
CA GLN A 164 1.68 -11.17 -19.07
C GLN A 164 2.67 -11.06 -17.90
N GLY A 165 2.70 -12.05 -17.00
CA GLY A 165 3.51 -12.00 -15.78
C GLY A 165 2.91 -11.12 -14.69
N TRP A 166 1.61 -10.81 -14.76
CA TRP A 166 0.94 -9.96 -13.77
C TRP A 166 0.18 -10.76 -12.73
N MET A 167 0.25 -10.32 -11.47
CA MET A 167 -0.44 -10.93 -10.33
C MET A 167 -1.65 -10.08 -9.96
N LEU A 168 -2.83 -10.68 -9.82
CA LEU A 168 -4.02 -9.97 -9.39
C LEU A 168 -3.98 -9.73 -7.88
N SER A 169 -4.20 -8.49 -7.48
CA SER A 169 -4.60 -8.13 -6.12
C SER A 169 -6.12 -7.98 -6.07
N GLU A 170 -6.78 -8.83 -5.27
CA GLU A 170 -8.21 -8.69 -4.99
C GLU A 170 -8.48 -7.53 -4.02
N GLN A 171 -7.54 -7.22 -3.12
CA GLN A 171 -7.70 -6.12 -2.15
C GLN A 171 -7.79 -4.75 -2.83
N ILE A 172 -6.88 -4.47 -3.78
CA ILE A 172 -6.88 -3.17 -4.47
C ILE A 172 -7.52 -3.25 -5.87
N GLY A 173 -7.96 -4.43 -6.32
CA GLY A 173 -8.65 -4.63 -7.60
C GLY A 173 -7.79 -4.30 -8.82
N LEU A 174 -6.47 -4.48 -8.70
CA LEU A 174 -5.48 -4.17 -9.73
C LEU A 174 -4.55 -5.35 -9.94
N PHE A 175 -4.07 -5.47 -11.17
CA PHE A 175 -2.92 -6.31 -11.46
C PHE A 175 -1.63 -5.57 -11.12
N LEU A 176 -0.65 -6.30 -10.60
CA LEU A 176 0.71 -5.85 -10.40
C LEU A 176 1.63 -6.55 -11.39
N GLY A 177 2.52 -5.80 -12.03
CA GLY A 177 3.47 -6.37 -12.97
C GLY A 177 4.65 -5.46 -13.23
N ILE A 178 5.70 -6.02 -13.85
CA ILE A 178 6.90 -5.29 -14.20
C ILE A 178 6.71 -4.64 -15.57
N TYR A 179 6.93 -3.34 -15.65
CA TYR A 179 6.89 -2.57 -16.89
C TYR A 179 7.98 -1.52 -16.91
N GLN A 180 8.85 -1.59 -17.93
CA GLN A 180 10.02 -0.71 -18.07
C GLN A 180 10.86 -0.67 -16.78
N ASP A 181 11.21 -1.87 -16.30
CA ASP A 181 12.04 -2.13 -15.12
C ASP A 181 11.48 -1.56 -13.79
N LYS A 182 10.16 -1.33 -13.73
CA LYS A 182 9.46 -0.82 -12.55
C LYS A 182 8.26 -1.68 -12.23
N LEU A 183 7.94 -1.84 -10.95
CA LEU A 183 6.67 -2.39 -10.54
C LEU A 183 5.56 -1.36 -10.80
N ARG A 184 4.53 -1.76 -11.55
CA ARG A 184 3.40 -0.92 -11.97
C ARG A 184 2.07 -1.62 -11.70
N PHE A 185 1.02 -0.80 -11.60
CA PHE A 185 -0.36 -1.27 -11.52
C PHE A 185 -1.02 -1.27 -12.90
N PHE A 186 -1.89 -2.25 -13.13
CA PHE A 186 -2.74 -2.36 -14.31
C PHE A 186 -4.19 -2.57 -13.89
N THR A 187 -5.11 -1.95 -14.62
CA THR A 187 -6.56 -2.12 -14.39
C THR A 187 -6.99 -3.55 -14.72
N SER A 188 -8.20 -3.93 -14.30
CA SER A 188 -8.78 -5.25 -14.59
C SER A 188 -8.94 -5.53 -16.09
N VAL A 189 -8.97 -4.49 -16.93
CA VAL A 189 -9.02 -4.59 -18.40
C VAL A 189 -7.63 -4.54 -19.05
N GLY A 190 -6.55 -4.49 -18.25
CA GLY A 190 -5.17 -4.56 -18.68
C GLY A 190 -4.53 -3.24 -19.11
N GLU A 191 -5.13 -2.10 -18.73
CA GLU A 191 -4.55 -0.78 -19.00
C GLU A 191 -3.55 -0.40 -17.90
N LEU A 192 -2.42 0.19 -18.29
CA LEU A 192 -1.45 0.73 -17.34
C LEU A 192 -2.07 1.87 -16.53
N VAL A 193 -2.02 1.78 -15.20
CA VAL A 193 -2.45 2.87 -14.32
C VAL A 193 -1.43 4.01 -14.45
N PRO A 194 -1.85 5.19 -14.92
CA PRO A 194 -0.92 6.26 -15.23
C PRO A 194 -0.47 7.01 -13.98
N THR A 195 0.72 7.59 -14.02
CA THR A 195 1.13 8.65 -13.07
C THR A 195 0.39 9.96 -13.39
N PRO A 196 0.34 10.93 -12.45
CA PRO A 196 -0.20 12.26 -12.74
C PRO A 196 0.48 12.93 -13.94
N GLU A 197 1.79 12.72 -14.12
CA GLU A 197 2.52 13.25 -15.28
C GLU A 197 2.08 12.59 -16.59
N GLU A 198 1.95 11.26 -16.61
CA GLU A 198 1.46 10.51 -17.77
C GLU A 198 0.03 10.94 -18.12
N VAL A 199 -0.84 11.18 -17.13
CA VAL A 199 -2.19 11.74 -17.35
C VAL A 199 -2.13 13.12 -18.00
N ALA A 200 -1.30 14.03 -17.47
CA ALA A 200 -1.16 15.38 -18.01
C ALA A 200 -0.64 15.35 -19.46
N GLN A 201 0.32 14.47 -19.77
CA GLN A 201 0.83 14.28 -21.12
C GLN A 201 -0.25 13.74 -22.07
N GLN A 202 -1.04 12.74 -21.66
CA GLN A 202 -2.16 12.21 -22.45
C GLN A 202 -3.24 13.27 -22.72
N GLN A 203 -3.59 14.07 -21.70
CA GLN A 203 -4.55 15.17 -21.84
C GLN A 203 -4.06 16.22 -22.82
N LYS A 204 -2.78 16.59 -22.74
CA LYS A 204 -2.16 17.53 -23.70
C LYS A 204 -2.20 17.00 -25.12
N GLN A 205 -1.76 15.75 -25.34
CA GLN A 205 -1.81 15.12 -26.66
C GLN A 205 -3.23 15.07 -27.22
N ARG A 206 -4.22 14.75 -26.38
CA ARG A 206 -5.63 14.72 -26.79
C ARG A 206 -6.14 16.11 -27.14
N ALA A 207 -5.77 17.14 -26.38
CA ALA A 207 -6.11 18.52 -26.68
C ALA A 207 -5.50 18.98 -28.00
N ASP A 208 -4.23 18.66 -28.25
CA ASP A 208 -3.53 18.99 -29.49
C ASP A 208 -4.19 18.32 -30.72
N ILE A 209 -4.56 17.04 -30.60
CA ILE A 209 -5.27 16.31 -31.66
C ILE A 209 -6.66 16.91 -31.90
N LEU A 210 -7.40 17.25 -30.85
CA LEU A 210 -8.72 17.85 -30.99
C LEU A 210 -8.63 19.25 -31.62
N ALA A 211 -7.67 20.06 -31.20
CA ALA A 211 -7.42 21.38 -31.79
C ALA A 211 -7.07 21.27 -33.27
N ALA A 212 -6.26 20.29 -33.67
CA ALA A 212 -5.96 20.03 -35.08
C ALA A 212 -7.24 19.67 -35.88
N LYS A 213 -8.09 18.78 -35.36
CA LYS A 213 -9.36 18.41 -36.00
C LYS A 213 -10.36 19.56 -36.08
N LEU A 214 -10.42 20.42 -35.06
CA LEU A 214 -11.29 21.61 -35.09
C LEU A 214 -10.84 22.60 -36.17
N ARG A 215 -9.52 22.82 -36.31
CA ARG A 215 -8.96 23.64 -37.39
C ARG A 215 -9.28 23.07 -38.78
N GLU A 216 -9.25 21.75 -38.96
CA GLU A 216 -9.70 21.10 -40.21
C GLU A 216 -11.19 21.35 -40.51
N LEU A 217 -12.01 21.48 -39.47
CA LEU A 217 -13.43 21.83 -39.58
C LEU A 217 -13.68 23.36 -39.67
N ASN A 218 -12.63 24.18 -39.82
CA ASN A 218 -12.68 25.65 -39.80
C ASN A 218 -13.28 26.23 -38.50
N VAL A 219 -13.14 25.53 -37.39
CA VAL A 219 -13.45 26.03 -36.05
C VAL A 219 -12.15 26.44 -35.38
N ASP A 220 -12.08 27.66 -34.87
CA ASP A 220 -10.91 28.13 -34.11
C ASP A 220 -10.97 27.62 -32.66
N PRO A 221 -10.11 26.66 -32.26
CA PRO A 221 -10.12 26.11 -30.91
C PRO A 221 -9.76 27.12 -29.83
N ASP A 222 -9.11 28.24 -30.17
CA ASP A 222 -8.70 29.27 -29.20
C ASP A 222 -9.84 30.24 -28.85
N THR A 223 -11.02 30.05 -29.46
CA THR A 223 -12.23 30.88 -29.25
C THR A 223 -13.37 30.19 -28.50
N LEU A 224 -13.15 28.94 -28.04
CA LEU A 224 -14.13 28.12 -27.30
C LEU A 224 -14.01 28.25 -25.78
#